data_AF-A0A4Q6BS34-F1
#
_entry.id   AF-A0A4Q6BS34-F1
#
_cell.length_a   1.000
_cell.length_b   1.000
_cell.length_c   1.000
_cell.angle_alpha   90.00
_cell.angle_beta   90.00
_cell.angle_gamma   90.00
#
_symmetry.space_group_name_H-M   'P 1'
#
loop_
_entity.id
_entity.type
_entity.pdbx_description
1 polymer ?
#
loop_
_entity_poly.entity_id
_entity_poly.type
_entity_poly.pdbx_seq_one_letter_code
_entity_poly.pdbx_strand_id
1 'polypeptide(L)'
;MLPKHARYQLRYAPFLRKHVLPISFGLVKAKSFQLTRPRKLYFRVKLHATIRAFLTTYFHSTYDHSKTHKNPFPTRQNPPKNEPLHLASASQGSERMETKNFKIDQVLTDDGSFTIRHPDYDEEFHSKTGARRETYELYMLASGYQARLQAPERDEIGVLDVGLGLGYNALMTIDLWMQSPGAAGLTLLSLEHTEALLEALTSPDTAWKEGWSNEWKKWALSLKRSKEHPHIWKTSFAHPLTAQILSWTAIVGDARDADFHGQAFDFVWQDAFSSKKNPELWTPTWFAKILSASKETVSLVTYSVARSVRDSLELAGWSQQRFDSGGTKKQWLRARKA
;
A
#
# COMPACT_ATOMS: atom_id res chain seq x y z
N MET A 1 17.12 -14.06 49.55
CA MET A 1 17.65 -12.68 49.52
C MET A 1 18.07 -12.36 48.10
N LEU A 2 17.44 -11.40 47.44
CA LEU A 2 17.84 -10.83 46.15
C LEU A 2 17.70 -9.30 46.27
N PRO A 3 18.78 -8.50 46.14
CA PRO A 3 18.69 -7.05 46.18
C PRO A 3 18.91 -6.35 44.82
N LYS A 4 18.21 -5.20 44.69
CA LYS A 4 18.53 -3.92 43.99
C LYS A 4 18.51 -3.92 42.45
N HIS A 5 17.50 -3.33 41.78
CA HIS A 5 17.23 -1.89 41.55
C HIS A 5 18.29 -1.13 40.71
N ALA A 6 17.92 -0.80 39.47
CA ALA A 6 18.25 0.45 38.78
C ALA A 6 16.95 0.89 38.09
N ARG A 7 16.14 1.82 38.61
CA ARG A 7 16.27 3.29 38.70
C ARG A 7 16.73 3.95 37.40
N TYR A 8 15.76 4.28 36.54
CA TYR A 8 15.78 5.56 35.83
C TYR A 8 14.48 6.33 36.14
N GLN A 9 14.67 7.51 36.73
CA GLN A 9 13.65 8.44 37.15
C GLN A 9 13.23 9.30 35.94
N LEU A 10 11.92 9.37 35.70
CA LEU A 10 11.28 10.45 34.95
C LEU A 10 11.40 11.76 35.75
N ARG A 11 12.00 12.80 35.15
CA ARG A 11 11.88 14.19 35.63
C ARG A 11 10.70 14.87 34.91
N TYR A 12 9.69 15.19 35.71
CA TYR A 12 8.62 16.22 35.62
C TYR A 12 8.91 17.43 34.69
N ALA A 13 7.98 18.18 34.06
CA ALA A 13 6.53 18.44 34.18
C ALA A 13 6.14 19.52 33.10
N PRO A 14 4.98 20.23 33.10
CA PRO A 14 3.55 19.86 33.16
C PRO A 14 2.66 20.62 32.11
N PHE A 15 1.63 19.99 31.54
CA PHE A 15 0.48 20.78 31.00
C PHE A 15 -0.91 20.11 31.08
N LEU A 16 -1.07 18.86 31.55
CA LEU A 16 -2.38 18.20 31.55
C LEU A 16 -2.86 17.75 32.94
N ARG A 17 -2.89 18.70 33.89
CA ARG A 17 -3.80 18.63 35.05
C ARG A 17 -4.94 19.62 34.84
N LYS A 18 -6.03 19.17 34.22
CA LYS A 18 -7.35 19.68 34.63
C LYS A 18 -8.54 18.74 34.52
N HIS A 19 -8.51 17.62 33.78
CA HIS A 19 -9.68 16.72 33.76
C HIS A 19 -9.31 15.22 33.69
N VAL A 20 -8.82 14.63 34.79
CA VAL A 20 -8.85 13.16 34.99
C VAL A 20 -9.02 12.86 36.49
N LEU A 21 -10.12 12.19 36.86
CA LEU A 21 -10.34 11.57 38.17
C LEU A 21 -9.46 10.30 38.31
N PRO A 22 -8.92 9.97 39.49
CA PRO A 22 -8.02 8.84 39.66
C PRO A 22 -8.80 7.53 39.81
N ILE A 23 -8.42 6.49 39.07
CA ILE A 23 -8.81 5.10 39.37
C ILE A 23 -7.56 4.35 39.83
N SER A 24 -7.58 3.94 41.09
CA SER A 24 -6.53 3.14 41.74
C SER A 24 -6.54 1.69 41.22
N PHE A 25 -5.41 1.18 40.75
CA PHE A 25 -5.22 -0.23 40.41
C PHE A 25 -4.67 -1.00 41.62
N GLY A 26 -5.43 -1.98 42.12
CA GLY A 26 -4.96 -2.97 43.09
C GLY A 26 -4.25 -4.14 42.40
N LEU A 27 -3.03 -4.46 42.83
CA LEU A 27 -2.30 -5.66 42.42
C LEU A 27 -2.99 -6.94 42.93
N VAL A 28 -3.16 -7.94 42.06
CA VAL A 28 -3.45 -9.32 42.47
C VAL A 28 -2.24 -10.20 42.16
N LYS A 29 -1.66 -10.80 43.20
CA LYS A 29 -0.59 -11.81 43.14
C LYS A 29 -1.11 -13.11 42.52
N ALA A 30 -0.39 -13.64 41.52
CA ALA A 30 -0.59 -14.99 41.01
C ALA A 30 -0.03 -16.04 41.99
N LYS A 31 -0.84 -17.03 42.38
CA LYS A 31 -0.39 -18.27 43.05
C LYS A 31 -0.33 -19.39 42.02
N SER A 32 0.79 -20.12 42.04
CA SER A 32 1.10 -21.33 41.29
C SER A 32 0.10 -22.46 41.55
N PHE A 33 -0.34 -23.17 40.51
CA PHE A 33 -0.95 -24.49 40.61
C PHE A 33 -0.33 -25.46 39.60
N GLN A 34 0.05 -26.64 40.11
CA GLN A 34 0.62 -27.77 39.37
C GLN A 34 -0.41 -28.39 38.42
N LEU A 35 0.07 -28.79 37.24
CA LEU A 35 -0.69 -29.43 36.16
C LEU A 35 -0.80 -30.94 36.34
N THR A 36 -2.02 -31.47 36.38
CA THR A 36 -2.33 -32.89 36.16
C THR A 36 -3.48 -33.05 35.14
N ARG A 37 -3.13 -33.04 33.84
CA ARG A 37 -3.80 -33.66 32.66
C ARG A 37 -5.29 -33.31 32.33
N PRO A 38 -5.75 -33.51 31.05
CA PRO A 38 -6.41 -32.45 30.29
C PRO A 38 -7.92 -32.61 30.11
N ARG A 39 -8.73 -31.61 30.46
CA ARG A 39 -10.07 -31.39 29.88
C ARG A 39 -10.42 -29.89 29.83
N LYS A 40 -10.71 -29.42 28.61
CA LYS A 40 -11.37 -28.15 28.20
C LYS A 40 -11.42 -27.03 29.27
N LEU A 41 -10.50 -26.07 29.16
CA LEU A 41 -10.54 -24.84 29.97
C LEU A 41 -11.05 -23.67 29.11
N TYR A 42 -12.33 -23.33 29.27
CA TYR A 42 -12.88 -22.04 28.84
C TYR A 42 -12.41 -20.96 29.81
N PHE A 43 -11.54 -20.05 29.39
CA PHE A 43 -11.20 -18.86 30.18
C PHE A 43 -12.26 -17.77 29.96
N ARG A 44 -13.04 -17.48 31.02
CA ARG A 44 -13.94 -16.32 31.10
C ARG A 44 -13.14 -15.14 31.67
N VAL A 45 -12.67 -14.24 30.82
CA VAL A 45 -12.09 -12.95 31.27
C VAL A 45 -13.24 -12.04 31.69
N LYS A 46 -13.28 -11.62 32.97
CA LYS A 46 -14.18 -10.55 33.45
C LYS A 46 -13.77 -9.24 32.80
N LEU A 47 -14.44 -8.90 31.72
CA LEU A 47 -14.20 -7.69 30.96
C LEU A 47 -14.90 -6.49 31.62
N HIS A 48 -14.13 -5.45 31.97
CA HIS A 48 -14.64 -4.22 32.59
C HIS A 48 -15.64 -3.50 31.66
N ALA A 49 -16.62 -2.80 32.25
CA ALA A 49 -17.79 -2.25 31.53
C ALA A 49 -17.43 -1.39 30.30
N THR A 50 -16.29 -0.70 30.30
CA THR A 50 -15.80 0.12 29.17
C THR A 50 -15.39 -0.72 27.95
N ILE A 51 -14.69 -1.84 28.15
CA ILE A 51 -14.32 -2.75 27.06
C ILE A 51 -15.54 -3.59 26.66
N ARG A 52 -16.48 -3.85 27.57
CA ARG A 52 -17.77 -4.45 27.24
C ARG A 52 -18.61 -3.54 26.36
N ALA A 53 -18.63 -2.23 26.61
CA ALA A 53 -19.27 -1.25 25.74
C ALA A 53 -18.57 -1.20 24.37
N PHE A 54 -17.23 -1.15 24.34
CA PHE A 54 -16.46 -1.18 23.08
C PHE A 54 -16.73 -2.45 22.26
N LEU A 55 -16.69 -3.64 22.88
CA LEU A 55 -17.00 -4.89 22.20
C LEU A 55 -18.48 -5.00 21.83
N THR A 56 -19.41 -4.41 22.58
CA THR A 56 -20.84 -4.46 22.24
C THR A 56 -21.14 -3.55 21.05
N THR A 57 -20.52 -2.37 20.96
CA THR A 57 -20.59 -1.49 19.78
C THR A 57 -19.89 -2.13 18.58
N TYR A 58 -18.73 -2.75 18.79
CA TYR A 58 -17.98 -3.45 17.74
C TYR A 58 -18.70 -4.71 17.23
N PHE A 59 -19.33 -5.49 18.12
CA PHE A 59 -20.14 -6.64 17.73
C PHE A 59 -21.51 -6.24 17.17
N HIS A 60 -22.15 -5.16 17.61
CA HIS A 60 -23.41 -4.73 16.96
C HIS A 60 -23.16 -4.14 15.57
N SER A 61 -22.03 -3.46 15.33
CA SER A 61 -21.69 -2.99 13.98
C SER A 61 -21.21 -4.10 13.03
N THR A 62 -20.82 -5.27 13.56
CA THR A 62 -20.35 -6.41 12.76
C THR A 62 -21.34 -7.58 12.70
N TYR A 63 -22.30 -7.66 13.62
CA TYR A 63 -23.28 -8.75 13.67
C TYR A 63 -24.58 -8.42 12.90
N ASP A 64 -24.91 -7.13 12.72
CA ASP A 64 -26.08 -6.69 11.93
C ASP A 64 -25.83 -6.68 10.39
N HIS A 65 -24.64 -7.11 9.95
CA HIS A 65 -24.33 -7.35 8.54
C HIS A 65 -24.14 -8.83 8.17
N SER A 66 -24.47 -9.77 9.07
CA SER A 66 -24.28 -11.21 8.83
C SER A 66 -25.54 -12.01 8.48
N LYS A 67 -26.69 -11.34 8.26
CA LYS A 67 -27.92 -11.99 7.78
C LYS A 67 -28.56 -11.24 6.62
N THR A 68 -27.87 -11.23 5.49
CA THR A 68 -28.40 -11.22 4.11
C THR A 68 -27.22 -10.87 3.21
N HIS A 69 -26.56 -11.87 2.63
CA HIS A 69 -26.05 -11.87 1.26
C HIS A 69 -25.24 -13.14 1.04
N LYS A 70 -25.75 -13.98 0.14
CA LYS A 70 -25.03 -15.08 -0.48
C LYS A 70 -23.86 -14.48 -1.29
N ASN A 71 -22.71 -15.16 -1.26
CA ASN A 71 -21.58 -15.13 -2.21
C ASN A 71 -21.54 -13.94 -3.19
N PRO A 72 -20.57 -13.00 -3.13
CA PRO A 72 -20.70 -11.72 -3.81
C PRO A 72 -20.42 -11.73 -5.33
N PHE A 73 -20.32 -12.88 -6.01
CA PHE A 73 -20.22 -12.90 -7.48
C PHE A 73 -20.98 -14.08 -8.11
N PRO A 74 -21.83 -13.86 -9.14
CA PRO A 74 -22.64 -14.90 -9.76
C PRO A 74 -21.79 -15.80 -10.70
N THR A 75 -21.98 -17.10 -10.56
CA THR A 75 -21.60 -18.11 -11.55
C THR A 75 -22.36 -17.90 -12.86
N ARG A 76 -21.65 -17.94 -14.00
CA ARG A 76 -22.22 -17.93 -15.37
C ARG A 76 -23.47 -18.80 -15.48
N GLN A 77 -24.59 -18.20 -15.89
CA GLN A 77 -25.71 -18.92 -16.50
C GLN A 77 -25.85 -18.46 -17.95
N ASN A 78 -25.98 -19.42 -18.87
CA ASN A 78 -26.21 -19.14 -20.29
C ASN A 78 -27.57 -18.47 -20.49
N PRO A 79 -27.70 -17.47 -21.38
CA PRO A 79 -28.98 -16.82 -21.63
C PRO A 79 -29.93 -17.71 -22.46
N PRO A 80 -31.26 -17.63 -22.23
CA PRO A 80 -32.26 -18.26 -23.09
C PRO A 80 -32.36 -17.55 -24.45
N LYS A 81 -32.79 -18.31 -25.47
CA LYS A 81 -32.93 -17.89 -26.87
C LYS A 81 -34.11 -16.92 -27.08
N ASN A 82 -33.86 -15.92 -27.94
CA ASN A 82 -34.75 -15.14 -28.83
C ASN A 82 -36.00 -14.45 -28.26
N GLU A 83 -36.00 -13.10 -28.23
CA GLU A 83 -36.75 -12.23 -29.16
C GLU A 83 -36.30 -10.74 -29.00
N PRO A 84 -36.44 -9.88 -30.03
CA PRO A 84 -35.63 -8.67 -30.17
C PRO A 84 -36.21 -7.46 -29.42
N LEU A 85 -35.45 -6.92 -28.46
CA LEU A 85 -35.66 -5.55 -27.97
C LEU A 85 -34.81 -4.58 -28.79
N HIS A 86 -35.49 -3.68 -29.50
CA HIS A 86 -34.90 -2.49 -30.09
C HIS A 86 -34.35 -1.58 -28.98
N LEU A 87 -33.02 -1.54 -28.86
CA LEU A 87 -32.29 -0.55 -28.06
C LEU A 87 -31.28 0.14 -28.98
N ALA A 88 -31.43 1.46 -29.07
CA ALA A 88 -30.59 2.35 -29.84
C ALA A 88 -29.11 2.20 -29.44
N SER A 89 -28.23 2.27 -30.44
CA SER A 89 -26.78 2.21 -30.31
C SER A 89 -26.27 3.34 -29.41
N ALA A 90 -25.94 3.03 -28.15
CA ALA A 90 -25.12 3.89 -27.31
C ALA A 90 -23.65 3.63 -27.65
N SER A 91 -23.03 4.61 -28.29
CA SER A 91 -21.59 4.67 -28.55
C SER A 91 -20.79 4.61 -27.23
N GLN A 92 -19.76 3.76 -27.19
CA GLN A 92 -18.70 3.83 -26.17
C GLN A 92 -18.05 5.22 -26.22
N GLY A 93 -18.42 6.10 -25.30
CA GLY A 93 -17.88 7.46 -25.20
C GLY A 93 -16.77 7.51 -24.16
N SER A 94 -15.55 7.83 -24.58
CA SER A 94 -14.53 8.42 -23.70
C SER A 94 -15.02 9.80 -23.29
N GLU A 95 -15.24 10.05 -21.99
CA GLU A 95 -15.56 11.40 -21.52
C GLU A 95 -14.27 12.23 -21.50
N ARG A 96 -14.21 13.25 -22.37
CA ARG A 96 -13.14 14.26 -22.37
C ARG A 96 -13.44 15.29 -21.30
N MET A 97 -12.58 15.40 -20.29
CA MET A 97 -12.57 16.54 -19.37
C MET A 97 -11.24 17.27 -19.44
N GLU A 98 -11.29 18.57 -19.72
CA GLU A 98 -10.12 19.44 -19.74
C GLU A 98 -9.83 19.95 -18.32
N THR A 99 -8.67 19.59 -17.78
CA THR A 99 -8.03 20.37 -16.70
C THR A 99 -6.82 21.08 -17.29
N LYS A 100 -6.51 22.28 -16.78
CA LYS A 100 -5.65 23.26 -17.47
C LYS A 100 -4.24 22.77 -17.87
N ASN A 101 -3.71 21.65 -17.38
CA ASN A 101 -2.33 21.24 -17.67
C ASN A 101 -2.10 19.73 -17.89
N PHE A 102 -3.12 18.88 -18.01
CA PHE A 102 -2.90 17.45 -18.32
C PHE A 102 -4.11 16.86 -19.04
N LYS A 103 -3.91 16.36 -20.27
CA LYS A 103 -4.97 15.68 -21.03
C LYS A 103 -5.08 14.26 -20.49
N ILE A 104 -6.19 13.99 -19.80
CA ILE A 104 -6.46 12.71 -19.16
C ILE A 104 -7.56 12.01 -19.94
N ASP A 105 -7.19 10.99 -20.71
CA ASP A 105 -8.17 10.04 -21.21
C ASP A 105 -8.34 8.95 -20.14
N GLN A 106 -9.35 9.13 -19.28
CA GLN A 106 -9.69 8.20 -18.22
C GLN A 106 -10.33 6.93 -18.80
N VAL A 107 -9.88 5.77 -18.34
CA VAL A 107 -10.40 4.46 -18.76
C VAL A 107 -10.84 3.71 -17.52
N LEU A 108 -12.12 3.34 -17.46
CA LEU A 108 -12.65 2.44 -16.43
C LEU A 108 -12.10 1.03 -16.69
N THR A 109 -11.53 0.42 -15.66
CA THR A 109 -10.99 -0.94 -15.70
C THR A 109 -12.02 -1.95 -15.19
N ASP A 110 -11.80 -3.25 -15.46
CA ASP A 110 -12.74 -4.33 -15.15
C ASP A 110 -13.04 -4.48 -13.63
N ASP A 111 -12.16 -3.98 -12.76
CA ASP A 111 -12.37 -4.01 -11.30
C ASP A 111 -13.06 -2.74 -10.74
N GLY A 112 -13.51 -1.84 -11.63
CA GLY A 112 -14.18 -0.60 -11.27
C GLY A 112 -13.23 0.53 -10.85
N SER A 113 -11.91 0.31 -10.86
CA SER A 113 -10.92 1.39 -10.73
C SER A 113 -10.63 2.05 -12.07
N PHE A 114 -9.94 3.20 -12.03
CA PHE A 114 -9.59 3.95 -13.23
C PHE A 114 -8.09 3.87 -13.52
N THR A 115 -7.78 3.76 -14.81
CA THR A 115 -6.45 4.00 -15.38
C THR A 115 -6.52 5.23 -16.30
N ILE A 116 -5.37 5.76 -16.68
CA ILE A 116 -5.26 6.87 -17.63
C ILE A 116 -4.39 6.39 -18.78
N ARG A 117 -4.67 6.83 -20.01
CA ARG A 117 -3.71 6.68 -21.11
C ARG A 117 -2.76 7.86 -21.13
N HIS A 118 -1.45 7.62 -21.05
CA HIS A 118 -0.47 8.71 -21.13
C HIS A 118 -0.39 9.22 -22.59
N PRO A 119 -0.57 10.53 -22.84
CA PRO A 119 -0.65 11.08 -24.20
C PRO A 119 0.62 10.83 -25.03
N ASP A 120 1.81 10.93 -24.40
CA ASP A 120 3.08 10.76 -25.12
C ASP A 120 3.57 9.32 -25.25
N TYR A 121 3.18 8.41 -24.34
CA TYR A 121 3.63 7.01 -24.36
C TYR A 121 2.66 6.07 -25.07
N ASP A 122 1.41 6.50 -25.28
CA ASP A 122 0.34 5.70 -25.88
C ASP A 122 0.06 4.37 -25.13
N GLU A 123 0.35 4.36 -23.82
CA GLU A 123 0.14 3.24 -22.91
C GLU A 123 -0.76 3.68 -21.75
N GLU A 124 -1.52 2.74 -21.19
CA GLU A 124 -2.27 2.97 -19.96
C GLU A 124 -1.37 2.83 -18.72
N PHE A 125 -1.56 3.66 -17.69
CA PHE A 125 -0.79 3.62 -16.44
C PHE A 125 -0.92 2.28 -15.69
N HIS A 126 -2.10 1.67 -15.76
CA HIS A 126 -2.40 0.34 -15.22
C HIS A 126 -3.18 -0.50 -16.23
N SER A 127 -3.12 -1.82 -16.04
CA SER A 127 -3.85 -2.75 -16.91
C SER A 127 -5.38 -2.56 -16.85
N LYS A 128 -6.03 -2.76 -17.99
CA LYS A 128 -7.50 -2.72 -18.14
C LYS A 128 -8.24 -3.77 -17.30
N THR A 129 -7.54 -4.81 -16.85
CA THR A 129 -8.10 -5.85 -15.96
C THR A 129 -8.35 -5.37 -14.53
N GLY A 130 -7.82 -4.20 -14.14
CA GLY A 130 -8.05 -3.61 -12.82
C GLY A 130 -6.79 -3.04 -12.17
N ALA A 131 -6.73 -1.71 -11.99
CA ALA A 131 -5.58 -1.05 -11.36
C ALA A 131 -5.44 -1.45 -9.89
N ARG A 132 -6.55 -1.56 -9.15
CA ARG A 132 -6.53 -1.95 -7.72
C ARG A 132 -6.16 -3.41 -7.53
N ARG A 133 -6.73 -4.29 -8.36
CA ARG A 133 -6.45 -5.72 -8.30
C ARG A 133 -4.98 -6.00 -8.60
N GLU A 134 -4.46 -5.43 -9.69
CA GLU A 134 -3.04 -5.54 -10.04
C GLU A 134 -2.16 -5.03 -8.90
N THR A 135 -2.48 -3.84 -8.37
CA THR A 135 -1.78 -3.26 -7.20
C THR A 135 -1.69 -4.26 -6.04
N TYR A 136 -2.83 -4.85 -5.66
CA TYR A 136 -2.88 -5.76 -4.53
C TYR A 136 -2.16 -7.09 -4.80
N GLU A 137 -2.44 -7.74 -5.92
CA GLU A 137 -1.92 -9.08 -6.23
C GLU A 137 -0.42 -9.06 -6.55
N LEU A 138 0.05 -8.10 -7.35
CA LEU A 138 1.45 -7.99 -7.75
C LEU A 138 2.29 -7.33 -6.66
N TYR A 139 1.94 -6.10 -6.28
CA TYR A 139 2.80 -5.28 -5.45
C TYR A 139 2.65 -5.63 -3.97
N MET A 140 1.44 -5.85 -3.44
CA MET A 140 1.28 -6.11 -2.00
C MET A 140 1.48 -7.58 -1.63
N LEU A 141 0.88 -8.50 -2.39
CA LEU A 141 0.90 -9.93 -2.11
C LEU A 141 2.18 -10.61 -2.58
N ALA A 142 2.50 -10.53 -3.88
CA ALA A 142 3.59 -11.34 -4.45
C ALA A 142 4.99 -10.91 -3.99
N SER A 143 5.15 -9.64 -3.65
CA SER A 143 6.37 -9.11 -3.02
C SER A 143 6.59 -9.64 -1.60
N GLY A 144 5.51 -10.04 -0.91
CA GLY A 144 5.53 -10.40 0.50
C GLY A 144 5.35 -9.22 1.45
N TYR A 145 5.06 -8.01 0.97
CA TYR A 145 4.83 -6.84 1.84
C TYR A 145 3.69 -7.06 2.84
N GLN A 146 2.56 -7.59 2.40
CA GLN A 146 1.44 -7.88 3.33
C GLN A 146 1.85 -8.88 4.42
N ALA A 147 2.64 -9.91 4.07
CA ALA A 147 3.15 -10.86 5.04
C ALA A 147 4.15 -10.19 6.00
N ARG A 148 5.01 -9.30 5.50
CA ARG A 148 5.97 -8.54 6.30
C ARG A 148 5.28 -7.66 7.35
N LEU A 149 4.15 -7.05 6.99
CA LEU A 149 3.33 -6.28 7.92
C LEU A 149 2.74 -7.12 9.06
N GLN A 150 2.58 -8.44 8.88
CA GLN A 150 2.02 -9.34 9.90
C GLN A 150 3.09 -10.06 10.74
N ALA A 151 4.38 -9.89 10.42
CA ALA A 151 5.48 -10.54 11.13
C ALA A 151 5.57 -10.07 12.61
N PRO A 152 5.89 -10.95 13.57
CA PRO A 152 5.95 -10.58 14.99
C PRO A 152 7.11 -9.64 15.34
N GLU A 153 8.26 -9.80 14.68
CA GLU A 153 9.39 -8.87 14.76
C GLU A 153 9.42 -7.97 13.52
N ARG A 154 9.49 -6.66 13.75
CA ARG A 154 9.42 -5.68 12.68
C ARG A 154 10.41 -4.55 12.94
N ASP A 155 11.45 -4.49 12.12
CA ASP A 155 12.27 -3.31 11.92
C ASP A 155 11.58 -2.32 10.98
N GLU A 156 12.19 -1.15 10.80
CA GLU A 156 11.73 -0.17 9.82
C GLU A 156 11.74 -0.75 8.40
N ILE A 157 10.65 -0.50 7.68
CA ILE A 157 10.43 -0.98 6.32
C ILE A 157 10.75 0.15 5.34
N GLY A 158 11.64 -0.11 4.39
CA GLY A 158 11.91 0.77 3.25
C GLY A 158 11.19 0.31 1.99
N VAL A 159 10.48 1.20 1.32
CA VAL A 159 9.77 0.93 0.05
C VAL A 159 10.16 1.96 -1.00
N LEU A 160 10.63 1.48 -2.16
CA LEU A 160 10.85 2.28 -3.36
C LEU A 160 9.70 2.05 -4.34
N ASP A 161 9.09 3.13 -4.82
CA ASP A 161 7.98 3.13 -5.77
C ASP A 161 8.41 3.87 -7.05
N VAL A 162 8.73 3.12 -8.09
CA VAL A 162 9.26 3.66 -9.36
C VAL A 162 8.12 3.84 -10.34
N GLY A 163 7.74 5.10 -10.58
CA GLY A 163 6.57 5.45 -11.39
C GLY A 163 5.32 5.59 -10.51
N LEU A 164 5.24 6.68 -9.75
CA LEU A 164 4.10 6.94 -8.86
C LEU A 164 2.77 6.93 -9.62
N GLY A 165 2.77 7.54 -10.82
CA GLY A 165 1.62 7.57 -11.71
C GLY A 165 0.37 8.08 -11.01
N LEU A 166 -0.65 7.22 -10.90
CA LEU A 166 -1.92 7.59 -10.28
C LEU A 166 -1.92 7.42 -8.75
N GLY A 167 -0.86 6.87 -8.17
CA GLY A 167 -0.69 6.71 -6.73
C GLY A 167 -1.22 5.40 -6.14
N TYR A 168 -1.68 4.44 -6.95
CA TYR A 168 -2.28 3.20 -6.42
C TYR A 168 -1.30 2.40 -5.55
N ASN A 169 -0.07 2.18 -6.00
CA ASN A 169 0.94 1.42 -5.25
C ASN A 169 1.28 2.09 -3.91
N ALA A 170 1.57 3.39 -3.94
CA ALA A 170 1.85 4.18 -2.75
C ALA A 170 0.67 4.21 -1.76
N LEU A 171 -0.54 4.49 -2.24
CA LEU A 171 -1.72 4.61 -1.37
C LEU A 171 -2.13 3.25 -0.77
N MET A 172 -2.05 2.15 -1.53
CA MET A 172 -2.27 0.81 -1.00
C MET A 172 -1.20 0.41 0.02
N THR A 173 0.06 0.79 -0.22
CA THR A 173 1.17 0.57 0.73
C THR A 173 0.85 1.23 2.07
N ILE A 174 0.42 2.50 2.04
CA ILE A 174 0.02 3.28 3.22
C ILE A 174 -1.22 2.67 3.89
N ASP A 175 -2.23 2.25 3.10
CA ASP A 175 -3.48 1.70 3.61
C ASP A 175 -3.25 0.44 4.45
N LEU A 176 -2.52 -0.52 3.89
CA LEU A 176 -2.22 -1.78 4.58
C LEU A 176 -1.34 -1.54 5.81
N TRP A 177 -0.44 -0.55 5.77
CA TRP A 177 0.36 -0.17 6.93
C TRP A 177 -0.52 0.42 8.05
N MET A 178 -1.44 1.34 7.72
CA MET A 178 -2.38 1.95 8.67
C MET A 178 -3.31 0.94 9.36
N GLN A 179 -3.58 -0.17 8.68
CA GLN A 179 -4.41 -1.26 9.19
C GLN A 179 -3.60 -2.31 9.96
N SER A 180 -2.26 -2.23 9.98
CA SER A 180 -1.42 -3.26 10.60
C SER A 180 -1.30 -3.06 12.12
N PRO A 181 -1.80 -4.00 12.95
CA PRO A 181 -1.88 -3.82 14.40
C PRO A 181 -0.52 -3.70 15.10
N GLY A 182 0.58 -4.05 14.44
CA GLY A 182 1.92 -3.90 14.97
C GLY A 182 2.88 -3.22 14.01
N ALA A 183 2.40 -2.33 13.14
CA ALA A 183 3.20 -1.59 12.18
C ALA A 183 4.52 -1.05 12.78
N ALA A 184 5.64 -1.33 12.11
CA ALA A 184 6.93 -0.68 12.36
C ALA A 184 7.03 0.66 11.61
N GLY A 185 8.15 1.35 11.72
CA GLY A 185 8.40 2.53 10.89
C GLY A 185 8.31 2.18 9.41
N LEU A 186 7.82 3.10 8.58
CA LEU A 186 7.74 2.93 7.14
C LEU A 186 8.31 4.16 6.45
N THR A 187 9.32 3.96 5.62
CA THR A 187 9.81 4.97 4.70
C THR A 187 9.41 4.57 3.28
N LEU A 188 8.58 5.40 2.65
CA LEU A 188 8.12 5.24 1.28
C LEU A 188 8.71 6.35 0.41
N LEU A 189 9.49 5.96 -0.60
CA LEU A 189 10.06 6.85 -1.60
C LEU A 189 9.41 6.58 -2.96
N SER A 190 8.63 7.52 -3.46
CA SER A 190 8.04 7.46 -4.81
C SER A 190 8.80 8.34 -5.79
N LEU A 191 9.03 7.85 -7.00
CA LEU A 191 9.66 8.60 -8.10
C LEU A 191 8.62 8.86 -9.18
N GLU A 192 8.53 10.10 -9.64
CA GLU A 192 7.61 10.49 -10.71
C GLU A 192 8.32 11.45 -11.66
N HIS A 193 8.15 11.26 -12.96
CA HIS A 193 8.76 12.14 -13.95
C HIS A 193 8.02 13.48 -14.05
N THR A 194 6.69 13.46 -13.96
CA THR A 194 5.85 14.59 -14.36
C THR A 194 5.25 15.32 -13.16
N GLU A 195 5.62 16.59 -12.96
CA GLU A 195 5.08 17.44 -11.88
C GLU A 195 3.54 17.53 -11.93
N ALA A 196 2.97 17.67 -13.12
CA ALA A 196 1.52 17.80 -13.31
C ALA A 196 0.73 16.60 -12.74
N LEU A 197 1.30 15.40 -12.73
CA LEU A 197 0.66 14.22 -12.12
C LEU A 197 0.61 14.35 -10.60
N LEU A 198 1.63 14.91 -9.97
CA LEU A 198 1.66 15.13 -8.52
C LEU A 198 0.76 16.28 -8.10
N GLU A 199 0.70 17.34 -8.89
CA GLU A 199 -0.29 18.41 -8.68
C GLU A 199 -1.72 17.86 -8.79
N ALA A 200 -1.99 17.02 -9.79
CA ALA A 200 -3.28 16.37 -9.92
C ALA A 200 -3.54 15.36 -8.78
N LEU A 201 -2.57 14.53 -8.39
CA LEU A 201 -2.70 13.61 -7.25
C LEU A 201 -3.00 14.34 -5.93
N THR A 202 -2.48 15.55 -5.75
CA THR A 202 -2.67 16.37 -4.54
C THR A 202 -3.82 17.38 -4.64
N SER A 203 -4.62 17.33 -5.72
CA SER A 203 -5.83 18.12 -5.91
C SER A 203 -7.10 17.39 -5.44
N PRO A 204 -8.11 18.06 -4.85
CA PRO A 204 -9.34 17.38 -4.41
C PRO A 204 -10.17 16.81 -5.56
N ASP A 205 -10.18 17.47 -6.71
CA ASP A 205 -11.15 17.23 -7.79
C ASP A 205 -10.47 16.66 -9.04
N THR A 206 -10.00 15.42 -8.92
CA THR A 206 -9.32 14.73 -10.02
C THR A 206 -10.10 13.49 -10.41
N ALA A 207 -10.50 13.39 -11.68
CA ALA A 207 -11.51 12.46 -12.15
C ALA A 207 -11.20 10.97 -11.85
N TRP A 208 -9.93 10.55 -11.95
CA TRP A 208 -9.53 9.16 -11.66
C TRP A 208 -9.62 8.73 -10.19
N LYS A 209 -9.92 9.68 -9.28
CA LYS A 209 -10.14 9.42 -7.84
C LYS A 209 -11.59 9.08 -7.53
N GLU A 210 -12.45 9.07 -8.53
CA GLU A 210 -13.79 8.54 -8.37
C GLU A 210 -13.73 7.07 -7.89
N GLY A 211 -14.57 6.73 -6.92
CA GLY A 211 -14.55 5.42 -6.25
C GLY A 211 -13.40 5.20 -5.25
N TRP A 212 -12.45 6.14 -5.08
CA TRP A 212 -11.45 6.07 -4.00
C TRP A 212 -12.08 6.26 -2.62
N SER A 213 -11.53 5.57 -1.63
CA SER A 213 -11.92 5.76 -0.23
C SER A 213 -11.56 7.17 0.25
N ASN A 214 -12.24 7.64 1.29
CA ASN A 214 -11.94 8.95 1.88
C ASN A 214 -10.51 9.02 2.44
N GLU A 215 -9.99 7.90 2.97
CA GLU A 215 -8.61 7.86 3.48
C GLU A 215 -7.58 7.97 2.36
N TRP A 216 -7.78 7.29 1.22
CA TRP A 216 -6.89 7.43 0.06
C TRP A 216 -6.83 8.87 -0.44
N LYS A 217 -7.99 9.53 -0.57
CA LYS A 217 -8.07 10.95 -0.94
C LYS A 217 -7.32 11.82 0.07
N LYS A 218 -7.51 11.57 1.37
CA LYS A 218 -6.84 12.31 2.44
C LYS A 218 -5.32 12.13 2.43
N TRP A 219 -4.80 10.92 2.22
CA TRP A 219 -3.36 10.69 2.14
C TRP A 219 -2.74 11.32 0.90
N ALA A 220 -3.43 11.24 -0.25
CA ALA A 220 -2.98 11.93 -1.45
C ALA A 220 -2.91 13.46 -1.22
N LEU A 221 -3.95 14.06 -0.62
CA LEU A 221 -3.99 15.50 -0.31
C LEU A 221 -2.95 15.96 0.74
N SER A 222 -2.41 15.04 1.55
CA SER A 222 -1.47 15.39 2.61
C SER A 222 -0.02 15.53 2.13
N LEU A 223 0.31 15.05 0.93
CA LEU A 223 1.60 15.35 0.28
C LEU A 223 1.69 16.86 0.05
N LYS A 224 2.78 17.47 0.55
CA LYS A 224 3.05 18.90 0.38
C LYS A 224 4.39 19.11 -0.27
N ARG A 225 4.41 19.99 -1.28
CA ARG A 225 5.63 20.47 -1.94
C ARG A 225 6.57 21.12 -0.92
N SER A 226 7.83 20.72 -0.93
CA SER A 226 8.87 21.31 -0.10
C SER A 226 9.19 22.72 -0.58
N LYS A 227 9.38 23.66 0.36
CA LYS A 227 9.78 25.04 0.04
C LYS A 227 11.25 25.14 -0.38
N GLU A 228 12.10 24.28 0.18
CA GLU A 228 13.55 24.28 -0.05
C GLU A 228 13.93 23.49 -1.31
N HIS A 229 13.16 22.43 -1.61
CA HIS A 229 13.40 21.54 -2.73
C HIS A 229 12.10 21.36 -3.52
N PRO A 230 11.77 22.25 -4.48
CA PRO A 230 10.47 22.26 -5.15
C PRO A 230 10.13 20.97 -5.92
N HIS A 231 11.12 20.13 -6.23
CA HIS A 231 10.89 18.82 -6.85
C HIS A 231 10.54 17.73 -5.83
N ILE A 232 10.57 18.02 -4.52
CA ILE A 232 10.28 17.06 -3.45
C ILE A 232 8.93 17.39 -2.81
N TRP A 233 8.09 16.38 -2.69
CA TRP A 233 6.83 16.40 -1.97
C TRP A 233 6.92 15.45 -0.78
N LYS A 234 6.43 15.87 0.38
CA LYS A 234 6.55 15.05 1.60
C LYS A 234 5.32 15.11 2.48
N THR A 235 5.10 14.03 3.21
CA THR A 235 4.12 13.94 4.29
C THR A 235 4.55 12.89 5.31
N SER A 236 3.99 12.94 6.50
CA SER A 236 4.26 11.95 7.54
C SER A 236 3.04 11.70 8.40
N PHE A 237 2.87 10.47 8.84
CA PHE A 237 1.77 10.09 9.72
C PHE A 237 2.26 9.23 10.88
N ALA A 238 1.60 9.35 12.02
CA ALA A 238 1.78 8.42 13.13
C ALA A 238 0.75 7.29 13.02
N HIS A 239 1.21 6.05 13.21
CA HIS A 239 0.33 4.89 13.25
C HIS A 239 -0.60 4.99 14.47
N PRO A 240 -1.92 4.81 14.31
CA PRO A 240 -2.88 5.04 15.40
C PRO A 240 -2.70 4.10 16.59
N LEU A 241 -2.12 2.90 16.40
CA LEU A 241 -1.99 1.89 17.45
C LEU A 241 -0.57 1.77 18.03
N THR A 242 0.45 2.09 17.24
CA THR A 242 1.86 1.86 17.62
C THR A 242 2.65 3.15 17.77
N ALA A 243 2.10 4.30 17.36
CA ALA A 243 2.78 5.59 17.26
C ALA A 243 4.04 5.59 16.37
N GLN A 244 4.31 4.50 15.64
CA GLN A 244 5.38 4.43 14.65
C GLN A 244 5.11 5.41 13.51
N ILE A 245 6.17 5.91 12.89
CA ILE A 245 6.07 6.93 11.85
C ILE A 245 6.12 6.29 10.47
N LEU A 246 5.19 6.72 9.61
CA LEU A 246 5.30 6.62 8.17
C LEU A 246 5.81 7.95 7.63
N SER A 247 6.88 7.91 6.84
CA SER A 247 7.39 9.03 6.05
C SER A 247 7.21 8.72 4.58
N TRP A 248 6.45 9.56 3.86
CA TRP A 248 6.29 9.44 2.42
C TRP A 248 6.92 10.63 1.73
N THR A 249 7.89 10.35 0.87
CA THR A 249 8.56 11.32 0.01
C THR A 249 8.28 10.97 -1.44
N ALA A 250 7.85 11.94 -2.24
CA ALA A 250 7.76 11.81 -3.69
C ALA A 250 8.73 12.79 -4.35
N ILE A 251 9.57 12.29 -5.26
CA ILE A 251 10.56 13.09 -6.00
C ILE A 251 10.10 13.21 -7.45
N VAL A 252 9.96 14.44 -7.92
CA VAL A 252 9.67 14.81 -9.30
C VAL A 252 10.97 14.94 -10.09
N GLY A 253 11.06 14.27 -11.24
CA GLY A 253 12.17 14.39 -12.18
C GLY A 253 12.59 13.04 -12.73
N ASP A 254 13.74 13.00 -13.38
CA ASP A 254 14.31 11.74 -13.85
C ASP A 254 14.67 10.85 -12.66
N ALA A 255 14.03 9.68 -12.57
CA ALA A 255 14.27 8.71 -11.50
C ALA A 255 15.76 8.28 -11.41
N ARG A 256 16.49 8.33 -12.53
CA ARG A 256 17.93 8.01 -12.58
C ARG A 256 18.79 9.01 -11.82
N ASP A 257 18.32 10.24 -11.66
CA ASP A 257 19.03 11.31 -10.95
C ASP A 257 18.61 11.43 -9.48
N ALA A 258 17.54 10.74 -9.07
CA ALA A 258 17.04 10.79 -7.69
C ALA A 258 18.09 10.29 -6.68
N ASP A 259 18.31 11.07 -5.62
CA ASP A 259 19.07 10.62 -4.45
C ASP A 259 18.15 9.79 -3.54
N PHE A 260 18.60 8.58 -3.19
CA PHE A 260 17.89 7.70 -2.28
C PHE A 260 18.17 8.03 -0.80
N HIS A 261 18.97 9.06 -0.52
CA HIS A 261 19.23 9.61 0.82
C HIS A 261 19.71 8.55 1.82
N GLY A 262 20.51 7.58 1.35
CA GLY A 262 21.03 6.49 2.17
C GLY A 262 19.98 5.47 2.63
N GLN A 263 18.78 5.46 2.04
CA GLN A 263 17.76 4.46 2.36
C GLN A 263 18.20 3.06 1.93
N ALA A 264 17.74 2.06 2.70
CA ALA A 264 17.90 0.65 2.40
C ALA A 264 16.51 0.02 2.18
N PHE A 265 16.19 -0.33 0.94
CA PHE A 265 14.86 -0.82 0.57
C PHE A 265 14.67 -2.31 0.88
N ASP A 266 13.52 -2.63 1.48
CA ASP A 266 12.98 -3.99 1.62
C ASP A 266 12.14 -4.37 0.40
N PHE A 267 11.45 -3.39 -0.19
CA PHE A 267 10.55 -3.61 -1.33
C PHE A 267 10.77 -2.57 -2.42
N VAL A 268 10.65 -3.02 -3.67
CA VAL A 268 10.72 -2.15 -4.85
C VAL A 268 9.53 -2.46 -5.77
N TRP A 269 8.67 -1.46 -5.96
CA TRP A 269 7.62 -1.44 -6.97
C TRP A 269 8.23 -0.88 -8.27
N GLN A 270 8.67 -1.77 -9.17
CA GLN A 270 9.17 -1.34 -10.47
C GLN A 270 7.99 -1.25 -11.45
N ASP A 271 7.35 -0.08 -11.48
CA ASP A 271 6.09 0.20 -12.20
C ASP A 271 6.20 1.35 -13.21
N ALA A 272 7.35 1.43 -13.88
CA ALA A 272 7.54 2.36 -15.00
C ALA A 272 6.71 1.93 -16.23
N PHE A 273 6.55 2.83 -17.20
CA PHE A 273 6.06 2.45 -18.54
C PHE A 273 6.94 1.36 -19.17
N SER A 274 6.40 0.65 -20.16
CA SER A 274 7.06 -0.55 -20.67
C SER A 274 8.48 -0.30 -21.16
N SER A 275 9.35 -1.31 -21.11
CA SER A 275 10.74 -1.20 -21.60
C SER A 275 10.90 -0.75 -23.06
N LYS A 276 9.83 -0.75 -23.84
CA LYS A 276 9.83 -0.19 -25.20
C LYS A 276 9.60 1.32 -25.22
N LYS A 277 8.87 1.84 -24.23
CA LYS A 277 8.45 3.24 -24.11
C LYS A 277 9.34 4.06 -23.19
N ASN A 278 9.82 3.45 -22.11
CA ASN A 278 10.65 4.10 -21.09
C ASN A 278 11.89 3.24 -20.78
N PRO A 279 12.71 2.88 -21.81
CA PRO A 279 13.79 1.90 -21.73
C PRO A 279 14.84 2.19 -20.65
N GLU A 280 15.07 3.46 -20.33
CA GLU A 280 16.07 3.93 -19.40
C GLU A 280 15.86 3.40 -17.97
N LEU A 281 14.61 3.14 -17.57
CA LEU A 281 14.24 2.56 -16.26
C LEU A 281 14.23 1.02 -16.28
N TRP A 282 14.82 0.40 -17.31
CA TRP A 282 14.93 -1.07 -17.44
C TRP A 282 16.35 -1.52 -17.80
N THR A 283 17.34 -0.66 -17.56
CA THR A 283 18.75 -0.90 -17.88
C THR A 283 19.46 -1.65 -16.74
N PRO A 284 20.57 -2.36 -17.02
CA PRO A 284 21.38 -2.96 -15.96
C PRO A 284 21.91 -1.90 -14.97
N THR A 285 22.27 -0.71 -15.44
CA THR A 285 22.74 0.39 -14.60
C THR A 285 21.66 0.90 -13.65
N TRP A 286 20.42 1.01 -14.12
CA TRP A 286 19.27 1.34 -13.28
C TRP A 286 19.04 0.29 -12.19
N PHE A 287 18.99 -1.00 -12.56
CA PHE A 287 18.79 -2.08 -11.60
C PHE A 287 19.96 -2.24 -10.62
N ALA A 288 21.19 -1.94 -11.03
CA ALA A 288 22.36 -1.92 -10.16
C ALA A 288 22.29 -0.78 -9.14
N LYS A 289 21.83 0.41 -9.56
CA LYS A 289 21.57 1.54 -8.65
C LYS A 289 20.57 1.12 -7.56
N ILE A 290 19.44 0.54 -7.94
CA ILE A 290 18.44 0.05 -6.97
C ILE A 290 19.04 -1.00 -6.04
N LEU A 291 19.75 -2.00 -6.59
CA LEU A 291 20.33 -3.10 -5.80
C LEU A 291 21.31 -2.59 -4.74
N SER A 292 22.10 -1.56 -5.09
CA SER A 292 23.08 -0.95 -4.18
C SER A 292 22.43 -0.24 -2.98
N ALA A 293 21.18 0.20 -3.13
CA ALA A 293 20.39 0.85 -2.08
C ALA A 293 19.34 -0.09 -1.46
N SER A 294 19.52 -1.40 -1.61
CA SER A 294 18.58 -2.40 -1.14
C SER A 294 19.17 -3.26 -0.03
N LYS A 295 18.33 -3.70 0.92
CA LYS A 295 18.72 -4.69 1.93
C LYS A 295 18.95 -6.06 1.29
N GLU A 296 19.63 -6.96 2.00
CA GLU A 296 19.83 -8.36 1.53
C GLU A 296 18.51 -9.09 1.28
N THR A 297 17.46 -8.75 2.02
CA THR A 297 16.13 -9.37 1.92
C THR A 297 15.21 -8.71 0.90
N VAL A 298 15.73 -7.81 0.05
CA VAL A 298 14.92 -7.03 -0.87
C VAL A 298 14.07 -7.90 -1.80
N SER A 299 12.82 -7.47 -2.02
CA SER A 299 11.95 -8.02 -3.04
C SER A 299 11.52 -6.93 -4.02
N LEU A 300 12.05 -6.99 -5.24
CA LEU A 300 11.59 -6.19 -6.37
C LEU A 300 10.50 -6.96 -7.12
N VAL A 301 9.40 -6.29 -7.47
CA VAL A 301 8.35 -6.86 -8.31
C VAL A 301 7.98 -5.92 -9.45
N THR A 302 7.58 -6.50 -10.58
CA THR A 302 7.14 -5.75 -11.76
C THR A 302 6.19 -6.58 -12.60
N TYR A 303 5.29 -5.90 -13.33
CA TYR A 303 4.41 -6.54 -14.30
C TYR A 303 5.18 -7.06 -15.53
N SER A 304 6.37 -6.51 -15.80
CA SER A 304 7.12 -6.79 -17.02
C SER A 304 7.91 -8.10 -16.93
N VAL A 305 7.67 -9.00 -17.89
CA VAL A 305 8.41 -10.27 -18.06
C VAL A 305 9.25 -10.30 -19.35
N ALA A 306 9.46 -9.14 -19.97
CA ALA A 306 10.24 -9.00 -21.19
C ALA A 306 11.64 -9.60 -21.01
N ARG A 307 12.18 -10.24 -22.06
CA ARG A 307 13.52 -10.83 -22.02
C ARG A 307 14.58 -9.77 -21.69
N SER A 308 14.53 -8.61 -22.34
CA SER A 308 15.43 -7.49 -22.05
C SER A 308 15.44 -7.08 -20.57
N VAL A 309 14.28 -7.05 -19.92
CA VAL A 309 14.17 -6.74 -18.49
C VAL A 309 14.82 -7.82 -17.62
N ARG A 310 14.58 -9.09 -17.94
CA ARG A 310 15.18 -10.21 -17.19
C ARG A 310 16.70 -10.26 -17.36
N ASP A 311 17.18 -10.04 -18.58
CA ASP A 311 18.61 -9.99 -18.88
C ASP A 311 19.27 -8.80 -18.15
N SER A 312 18.62 -7.63 -18.12
CA SER A 312 19.12 -6.46 -17.37
C SER A 312 19.20 -6.69 -15.86
N LEU A 313 18.19 -7.36 -15.28
CA LEU A 313 18.19 -7.71 -13.86
C LEU A 313 19.33 -8.68 -13.53
N GLU A 314 19.52 -9.73 -14.34
CA GLU A 314 20.59 -10.71 -14.15
C GLU A 314 21.98 -10.06 -14.26
N LEU A 315 22.19 -9.22 -15.27
CA LEU A 315 23.43 -8.45 -15.44
C LEU A 315 23.71 -7.49 -14.27
N ALA A 316 22.66 -6.99 -13.62
CA ALA A 316 22.76 -6.12 -12.45
C ALA A 316 22.98 -6.87 -11.12
N GLY A 317 22.98 -8.21 -11.14
CA GLY A 317 23.20 -9.04 -9.94
C GLY A 317 21.93 -9.45 -9.20
N TRP A 318 20.77 -9.42 -9.86
CA TRP A 318 19.52 -9.92 -9.32
C TRP A 318 19.26 -11.37 -9.71
N SER A 319 18.76 -12.17 -8.78
CA SER A 319 18.09 -13.43 -9.10
C SER A 319 16.61 -13.15 -9.42
N GLN A 320 16.08 -13.73 -10.51
CA GLN A 320 14.71 -13.49 -10.96
C GLN A 320 13.88 -14.76 -11.06
N GLN A 321 12.59 -14.63 -10.76
CA GLN A 321 11.60 -15.70 -10.85
C GLN A 321 10.31 -15.14 -11.46
N ARG A 322 9.78 -15.86 -12.45
CA ARG A 322 8.44 -15.62 -12.99
C ARG A 322 7.39 -16.34 -12.16
N PHE A 323 6.22 -15.72 -12.02
CA PHE A 323 5.07 -16.33 -11.36
C PHE A 323 3.77 -15.93 -12.04
N ASP A 324 2.74 -16.76 -11.92
CA ASP A 324 1.46 -16.56 -12.61
C ASP A 324 0.58 -15.54 -11.87
N SER A 325 -0.10 -14.68 -12.62
CA SER A 325 -0.94 -13.60 -12.07
C SER A 325 -2.31 -14.07 -11.53
N GLY A 326 -2.45 -15.35 -11.16
CA GLY A 326 -3.62 -15.93 -10.49
C GLY A 326 -4.97 -15.93 -11.24
N GLY A 327 -5.10 -15.25 -12.39
CA GLY A 327 -6.39 -15.10 -13.08
C GLY A 327 -6.35 -14.88 -14.59
N THR A 328 -5.19 -14.50 -15.16
CA THR A 328 -4.99 -14.43 -16.62
C THR A 328 -3.69 -15.17 -16.97
N LYS A 329 -3.47 -15.58 -18.22
CA LYS A 329 -2.20 -16.20 -18.67
C LYS A 329 -0.99 -15.25 -18.60
N LYS A 330 -1.11 -14.09 -17.95
CA LYS A 330 -0.01 -13.15 -17.75
C LYS A 330 0.88 -13.65 -16.62
N GLN A 331 2.17 -13.55 -16.86
CA GLN A 331 3.19 -13.78 -15.84
C GLN A 331 3.69 -12.44 -15.33
N TRP A 332 4.07 -12.40 -14.07
CA TRP A 332 4.79 -11.28 -13.46
C TRP A 332 6.18 -11.72 -13.06
N LEU A 333 7.03 -10.74 -12.72
CA LEU A 333 8.41 -10.99 -12.35
C LEU A 333 8.66 -10.52 -10.93
N ARG A 334 9.35 -11.36 -10.16
CA ARG A 334 9.93 -11.02 -8.87
C ARG A 334 11.44 -11.20 -8.96
N ALA A 335 12.17 -10.24 -8.44
CA ALA A 335 13.62 -10.28 -8.33
C ALA A 335 14.08 -10.09 -6.88
N ARG A 336 15.19 -10.73 -6.53
CA ARG A 336 15.85 -10.66 -5.22
C ARG A 336 17.34 -10.52 -5.43
N LYS A 337 18.07 -10.09 -4.40
CA LYS A 337 19.53 -10.11 -4.43
C LYS A 337 20.02 -11.55 -4.66
N ALA A 338 20.97 -11.73 -5.59
CA ALA A 338 21.46 -13.05 -6.02
C ALA A 338 22.33 -13.73 -4.96
#